data_AF-A0A146EZ54-F1
#
_entry.id   AF-A0A146EZ54-F1
#
_cell.length_a   1.000
_cell.length_b   1.000
_cell.length_c   1.000
_cell.angle_alpha   90.00
_cell.angle_beta   90.00
_cell.angle_gamma   90.00
#
_symmetry.space_group_name_H-M   'P 1'
#
loop_
_entity.id
_entity.type
_entity.pdbx_description
1 polymer ?
#
loop_
_entity_poly.entity_id
_entity_poly.type
_entity_poly.pdbx_seq_one_letter_code
_entity_poly.pdbx_strand_id
1 'polypeptide(L)'
;MASANETPGYIPVSEWPNLDALAVGFNEHLMAESPKLIGKSLTLFLNDANLTRIAHRFIDDDTLEWEIQSDKQTGSAKYKAFEVRPDTFFVDFYKPDFQEQVSLVMNLRTGQAIVGFSGFQIKDGQKRTWTRFSNASIDRRNDVVPFAPTTDLIGKHILYRYTPRDAYEHIYLNQGTLTWHCLSGTEKGLADTEPCKMLKLDEKLYLLF
;
A
#
# COMPACT_ATOMS: atom_id res chain seq x y z
N MET A 1 5.32 34.71 3.53
CA MET A 1 4.30 34.23 2.57
C MET A 1 5.05 33.88 1.29
N ALA A 2 5.07 32.60 0.89
CA ALA A 2 5.59 32.26 -0.44
C ALA A 2 4.67 32.95 -1.46
N SER A 3 5.26 33.75 -2.35
CA SER A 3 4.51 34.52 -3.33
C SER A 3 3.83 33.58 -4.33
N ALA A 4 2.65 33.94 -4.83
CA ALA A 4 1.91 33.17 -5.84
C ALA A 4 2.67 32.97 -7.18
N ASN A 5 3.90 33.47 -7.30
CA ASN A 5 4.76 33.37 -8.49
C ASN A 5 5.71 32.15 -8.50
N GLU A 6 5.61 31.22 -7.55
CA GLU A 6 6.55 30.09 -7.43
C GLU A 6 5.95 28.72 -7.79
N THR A 7 4.80 28.68 -8.46
CA THR A 7 4.22 27.44 -8.99
C THR A 7 4.54 27.35 -10.48
N PRO A 8 5.10 26.24 -10.97
CA PRO A 8 5.38 26.10 -12.39
C PRO A 8 4.08 26.19 -13.21
N GLY A 9 4.22 26.54 -14.49
CA GLY A 9 3.14 26.39 -15.47
C GLY A 9 2.88 24.90 -15.78
N TYR A 10 2.26 24.63 -16.94
CA TYR A 10 2.10 23.25 -17.39
C TYR A 10 3.46 22.58 -17.62
N ILE A 11 3.69 21.45 -16.93
CA ILE A 11 4.85 20.57 -17.13
C ILE A 11 4.33 19.26 -17.75
N PRO A 12 4.79 18.87 -18.95
CA PRO A 12 4.38 17.61 -19.56
C PRO A 12 4.88 16.41 -18.75
N VAL A 13 4.11 15.32 -18.71
CA VAL A 13 4.42 14.09 -17.94
C VAL A 13 5.82 13.54 -18.25
N SER A 14 6.32 13.72 -19.48
CA SER A 14 7.67 13.30 -19.88
C SER A 14 8.80 14.04 -19.15
N GLU A 15 8.50 15.17 -18.51
CA GLU A 15 9.44 16.01 -17.77
C GLU A 15 9.24 15.91 -16.25
N TRP A 16 8.31 15.07 -15.79
CA TRP A 16 8.08 14.88 -14.36
C TRP A 16 9.30 14.19 -13.71
N PRO A 17 9.62 14.52 -12.44
CA PRO A 17 10.67 13.82 -11.72
C PRO A 17 10.34 12.33 -11.61
N ASN A 18 11.36 11.49 -11.53
CA ASN A 18 11.17 10.07 -11.32
C ASN A 18 10.95 9.74 -9.84
N LEU A 19 10.53 8.50 -9.57
CA LEU A 19 10.27 8.01 -8.22
C LEU A 19 11.48 8.10 -7.29
N ASP A 20 12.69 7.89 -7.83
CA ASP A 20 13.93 7.99 -7.03
C ASP A 20 14.15 9.40 -6.49
N ALA A 21 13.86 10.43 -7.30
CA ALA A 21 13.93 11.83 -6.87
C ALA A 21 12.85 12.18 -5.84
N LEU A 22 11.68 11.56 -5.93
CA LEU A 22 10.60 11.72 -4.94
C LEU A 22 10.99 11.10 -3.59
N ALA A 23 11.56 9.89 -3.58
CA ALA A 23 11.81 9.12 -2.37
C ALA A 23 12.82 9.74 -1.39
N VAL A 24 13.64 10.70 -1.83
CA VAL A 24 14.68 11.32 -1.00
C VAL A 24 14.06 12.11 0.16
N GLY A 25 14.21 11.56 1.37
CA GLY A 25 13.80 12.17 2.64
C GLY A 25 12.33 11.96 3.01
N PHE A 26 11.58 11.16 2.24
CA PHE A 26 10.12 11.00 2.40
C PHE A 26 9.67 10.21 3.65
N ASN A 27 10.62 9.72 4.44
CA ASN A 27 10.38 8.83 5.58
C ASN A 27 10.28 9.56 6.94
N GLU A 28 10.38 10.89 7.00
CA GLU A 28 10.48 11.63 8.27
C GLU A 28 9.27 11.43 9.19
N HIS A 29 8.04 11.52 8.67
CA HIS A 29 6.83 11.26 9.45
C HIS A 29 6.37 9.80 9.39
N LEU A 30 7.21 8.88 8.90
CA LEU A 30 6.86 7.46 8.89
C LEU A 30 6.66 6.98 10.33
N MET A 31 5.56 6.28 10.57
CA MET A 31 5.29 5.72 11.88
C MET A 31 6.32 4.64 12.25
N ALA A 32 6.51 4.42 13.56
CA ALA A 32 7.43 3.40 14.04
C ALA A 32 6.97 1.99 13.63
N GLU A 33 7.95 1.16 13.28
CA GLU A 33 7.72 -0.26 12.98
C GLU A 33 7.28 -1.01 14.25
N SER A 34 6.36 -1.96 14.09
CA SER A 34 5.79 -2.73 15.19
C SER A 34 6.50 -4.08 15.35
N PRO A 35 7.12 -4.36 16.51
CA PRO A 35 7.75 -5.66 16.76
C PRO A 35 6.73 -6.76 17.09
N LYS A 36 5.43 -6.45 17.14
CA LYS A 36 4.40 -7.38 17.61
C LYS A 36 4.20 -8.60 16.72
N LEU A 37 4.70 -8.59 15.49
CA LEU A 37 4.65 -9.76 14.60
C LEU A 37 5.83 -10.71 14.81
N ILE A 38 6.92 -10.29 15.45
CA ILE A 38 8.12 -11.12 15.67
C ILE A 38 7.74 -12.45 16.35
N GLY A 39 8.24 -13.56 15.80
CA GLY A 39 7.98 -14.91 16.25
C GLY A 39 6.60 -15.46 15.89
N LYS A 40 5.73 -14.69 15.22
CA LYS A 40 4.41 -15.19 14.78
C LYS A 40 4.52 -15.95 13.47
N SER A 41 3.67 -16.97 13.36
CA SER A 41 3.39 -17.66 12.10
C SER A 41 1.91 -17.47 11.77
N LEU A 42 1.62 -16.88 10.62
CA LEU A 42 0.27 -16.59 10.14
C LEU A 42 0.09 -17.23 8.77
N THR A 43 -1.02 -17.95 8.57
CA THR A 43 -1.38 -18.46 7.24
C THR A 43 -2.52 -17.63 6.66
N LEU A 44 -2.28 -17.04 5.50
CA LEU A 44 -3.31 -16.34 4.73
C LEU A 44 -3.99 -17.32 3.79
N PHE A 45 -5.31 -17.42 3.89
CA PHE A 45 -6.18 -18.20 3.01
C PHE A 45 -6.81 -17.22 2.03
N LEU A 46 -6.30 -17.18 0.80
CA LEU A 46 -6.75 -16.25 -0.23
C LEU A 46 -8.08 -16.72 -0.81
N ASN A 47 -8.98 -15.77 -1.01
CA ASN A 47 -10.27 -15.97 -1.68
C ASN A 47 -10.10 -15.83 -3.20
N ASP A 48 -9.14 -16.56 -3.76
CA ASP A 48 -8.93 -16.66 -5.21
C ASP A 48 -9.46 -18.00 -5.76
N ALA A 49 -9.44 -18.15 -7.08
CA ALA A 49 -9.96 -19.35 -7.74
C ALA A 49 -9.21 -20.64 -7.34
N ASN A 50 -7.96 -20.53 -6.87
CA ASN A 50 -7.11 -21.66 -6.53
C ASN A 50 -7.12 -21.98 -5.03
N LEU A 51 -7.83 -21.18 -4.23
CA LEU A 51 -7.84 -21.25 -2.76
C LEU A 51 -6.40 -21.24 -2.20
N THR A 52 -5.57 -20.34 -2.74
CA THR A 52 -4.14 -20.25 -2.43
C THR A 52 -3.92 -20.05 -0.93
N ARG A 53 -2.92 -20.73 -0.38
CA ARG A 53 -2.53 -20.60 1.04
C ARG A 53 -1.09 -20.18 1.13
N ILE A 54 -0.84 -19.11 1.87
CA ILE A 54 0.50 -18.55 2.02
C ILE A 54 0.82 -18.44 3.51
N ALA A 55 1.75 -19.27 3.97
CA ALA A 55 2.30 -19.17 5.32
C ALA A 55 3.35 -18.05 5.37
N HIS A 56 3.29 -17.24 6.42
CA HIS A 56 4.20 -16.14 6.70
C HIS A 56 4.76 -16.36 8.11
N ARG A 57 6.09 -16.46 8.23
CA ARG A 57 6.81 -16.66 9.49
C ARG A 57 7.71 -15.45 9.72
N PHE A 58 7.32 -14.60 10.66
CA PHE A 58 8.06 -13.41 11.04
C PHE A 58 9.16 -13.82 12.02
N ILE A 59 10.40 -13.87 11.54
CA ILE A 59 11.52 -14.47 12.28
C ILE A 59 12.04 -13.49 13.34
N ASP A 60 12.40 -12.29 12.89
CA ASP A 60 12.94 -11.20 13.69
C ASP A 60 12.36 -9.86 13.23
N ASP A 61 13.04 -8.76 13.55
CA ASP A 61 12.59 -7.38 13.34
C ASP A 61 12.38 -7.01 11.87
N ASP A 62 13.15 -7.63 10.96
CA ASP A 62 13.07 -7.30 9.54
C ASP A 62 13.06 -8.54 8.63
N THR A 63 13.13 -9.77 9.14
CA THR A 63 13.17 -10.99 8.33
C THR A 63 11.85 -11.77 8.39
N LEU A 64 11.28 -12.02 7.22
CA LEU A 64 10.07 -12.80 7.00
C LEU A 64 10.37 -13.97 6.07
N GLU A 65 9.96 -15.17 6.46
CA GLU A 65 9.93 -16.33 5.57
C GLU A 65 8.50 -16.58 5.10
N TRP A 66 8.34 -16.95 3.84
CA TRP A 66 7.04 -17.23 3.25
C TRP A 66 7.03 -18.58 2.52
N GLU A 67 5.86 -19.22 2.46
CA GLU A 67 5.63 -20.48 1.75
C GLU A 67 4.25 -20.48 1.10
N ILE A 68 4.19 -20.72 -0.21
CA ILE A 68 2.96 -21.01 -0.93
C ILE A 68 2.73 -22.53 -0.83
N GLN A 69 1.73 -22.93 -0.04
CA GLN A 69 1.56 -24.34 0.33
C GLN A 69 1.12 -25.24 -0.85
N SER A 70 0.47 -24.67 -1.85
CA SER A 70 -0.06 -25.43 -3.00
C SER A 70 1.02 -25.96 -3.94
N ASP A 71 2.12 -25.23 -4.11
CA ASP A 71 3.21 -25.57 -5.03
C ASP A 71 4.59 -25.61 -4.36
N LYS A 72 4.63 -25.43 -3.03
CA LYS A 72 5.82 -25.46 -2.18
C LYS A 72 6.88 -24.42 -2.55
N GLN A 73 6.48 -23.33 -3.22
CA GLN A 73 7.37 -22.19 -3.39
C GLN A 73 7.64 -21.55 -2.02
N THR A 74 8.91 -21.24 -1.75
CA THR A 74 9.34 -20.65 -0.48
C THR A 74 10.32 -19.53 -0.74
N GLY A 75 10.48 -18.63 0.24
CA GLY A 75 11.51 -17.61 0.19
C GLY A 75 11.65 -16.88 1.52
N SER A 76 12.67 -16.04 1.59
CA SER A 76 12.90 -15.09 2.68
C SER A 76 12.98 -13.68 2.10
N ALA A 77 12.47 -12.70 2.83
CA ALA A 77 12.47 -11.30 2.42
C ALA A 77 12.68 -10.39 3.63
N LYS A 78 13.26 -9.23 3.37
CA LYS A 78 13.21 -8.12 4.32
C LYS A 78 11.80 -7.53 4.31
N TYR A 79 11.20 -7.35 5.49
CA TYR A 79 9.87 -6.79 5.65
C TYR A 79 9.88 -5.55 6.55
N LYS A 80 8.84 -4.74 6.42
CA LYS A 80 8.45 -3.74 7.40
C LYS A 80 7.04 -4.02 7.88
N ALA A 81 6.77 -3.80 9.16
CA ALA A 81 5.42 -3.95 9.71
C ALA A 81 5.03 -2.74 10.55
N PHE A 82 3.81 -2.28 10.38
CA PHE A 82 3.27 -1.12 11.08
C PHE A 82 1.90 -1.45 11.66
N GLU A 83 1.74 -1.28 12.96
CA GLU A 83 0.44 -1.44 13.63
C GLU A 83 -0.33 -0.12 13.53
N VAL A 84 -1.06 0.07 12.42
CA VAL A 84 -1.80 1.32 12.11
C VAL A 84 -2.96 1.58 13.07
N ARG A 85 -3.42 0.55 13.76
CA ARG A 85 -4.40 0.56 14.85
C ARG A 85 -4.23 -0.74 15.65
N PRO A 86 -4.62 -0.85 16.93
CA PRO A 86 -4.54 -2.11 17.65
C PRO A 86 -5.03 -3.31 16.83
N ASP A 87 -4.17 -4.33 16.74
CA ASP A 87 -4.36 -5.57 15.97
C ASP A 87 -4.49 -5.42 14.44
N THR A 88 -4.38 -4.19 13.89
CA THR A 88 -4.41 -3.93 12.46
C THR A 88 -3.02 -3.57 11.96
N PHE A 89 -2.48 -4.40 11.08
CA PHE A 89 -1.12 -4.30 10.58
C PHE A 89 -1.10 -4.02 9.09
N PHE A 90 -0.21 -3.11 8.68
CA PHE A 90 0.29 -3.01 7.32
C PHE A 90 1.68 -3.65 7.28
N VAL A 91 1.89 -4.63 6.41
CA VAL A 91 3.18 -5.31 6.21
C VAL A 91 3.59 -5.18 4.76
N ASP A 92 4.84 -4.86 4.50
CA ASP A 92 5.35 -4.62 3.15
C ASP A 92 6.71 -5.29 2.96
N PHE A 93 6.88 -6.05 1.87
CA PHE A 93 8.13 -6.76 1.57
C PHE A 93 8.28 -7.04 0.07
N TYR A 94 9.53 -7.09 -0.39
CA TYR A 94 9.88 -7.37 -1.78
C TYR A 94 10.41 -8.80 -1.95
N LYS A 95 9.92 -9.51 -2.97
CA LYS A 95 10.41 -10.83 -3.37
C LYS A 95 11.32 -10.69 -4.60
N PRO A 96 12.65 -10.63 -4.44
CA PRO A 96 13.55 -10.34 -5.55
C PRO A 96 13.50 -11.39 -6.67
N ASP A 97 13.41 -12.67 -6.31
CA ASP A 97 13.36 -13.78 -7.29
C ASP A 97 12.11 -13.75 -8.18
N PHE A 98 11.07 -13.04 -7.74
CA PHE A 98 9.79 -12.91 -8.44
C PHE A 98 9.55 -11.50 -9.00
N GLN A 99 10.45 -10.55 -8.70
CA GLN A 99 10.29 -9.13 -8.98
C GLN A 99 8.92 -8.59 -8.55
N GLU A 100 8.45 -9.03 -7.37
CA GLU A 100 7.11 -8.78 -6.86
C GLU A 100 7.18 -8.07 -5.51
N GLN A 101 6.50 -6.93 -5.40
CA GLN A 101 6.21 -6.27 -4.15
C GLN A 101 4.94 -6.85 -3.54
N VAL A 102 4.97 -7.19 -2.26
CA VAL A 102 3.82 -7.70 -1.53
C VAL A 102 3.49 -6.78 -0.36
N SER A 103 2.26 -6.28 -0.37
CA SER A 103 1.70 -5.50 0.73
C SER A 103 0.51 -6.23 1.34
N LEU A 104 0.49 -6.36 2.66
CA LEU A 104 -0.56 -7.01 3.43
C LEU A 104 -1.23 -5.98 4.33
N VAL A 105 -2.56 -5.96 4.35
CA VAL A 105 -3.31 -5.35 5.45
C VAL A 105 -4.05 -6.46 6.18
N MET A 106 -3.80 -6.59 7.48
CA MET A 106 -4.30 -7.68 8.31
C MET A 106 -4.92 -7.14 9.58
N ASN A 107 -6.08 -7.64 9.96
CA ASN A 107 -6.67 -7.41 11.28
C ASN A 107 -6.65 -8.73 12.06
N LEU A 108 -5.74 -8.88 13.02
CA LEU A 108 -5.57 -10.13 13.79
C LEU A 108 -6.76 -10.41 14.72
N ARG A 109 -7.52 -9.38 15.09
CA ARG A 109 -8.72 -9.51 15.92
C ARG A 109 -9.89 -10.05 15.12
N THR A 110 -10.15 -9.54 13.92
CA THR A 110 -11.27 -9.99 13.07
C THR A 110 -10.92 -11.17 12.18
N GLY A 111 -9.63 -11.36 11.87
CA GLY A 111 -9.15 -12.33 10.90
C GLY A 111 -9.21 -11.87 9.44
N GLN A 112 -9.64 -10.62 9.19
CA GLN A 112 -9.70 -10.04 7.85
C GLN A 112 -8.30 -9.74 7.34
N ALA A 113 -8.04 -10.07 6.08
CA ALA A 113 -6.83 -9.65 5.40
C ALA A 113 -7.11 -9.27 3.94
N ILE A 114 -6.25 -8.42 3.37
CA ILE A 114 -6.14 -8.19 1.94
C ILE A 114 -4.67 -8.16 1.55
N VAL A 115 -4.35 -8.82 0.44
CA VAL A 115 -3.01 -8.93 -0.12
C VAL A 115 -2.97 -8.17 -1.45
N GLY A 116 -2.02 -7.26 -1.59
CA GLY A 116 -1.67 -6.62 -2.85
C GLY A 116 -0.36 -7.20 -3.37
N PHE A 117 -0.41 -7.80 -4.56
CA PHE A 117 0.77 -8.21 -5.32
C PHE A 117 1.01 -7.17 -6.40
N SER A 118 2.20 -6.59 -6.45
CA SER A 118 2.54 -5.55 -7.42
C SER A 118 3.86 -5.84 -8.11
N GLY A 119 4.00 -5.35 -9.34
CA GLY A 119 5.24 -5.47 -10.09
C GLY A 119 5.25 -4.56 -11.31
N PHE A 120 6.22 -4.79 -12.18
CA PHE A 120 6.32 -4.10 -13.46
C PHE A 120 6.01 -5.04 -14.62
N GLN A 121 5.46 -4.48 -15.69
CA GLN A 121 5.23 -5.15 -16.95
C GLN A 121 5.54 -4.21 -18.11
N ILE A 122 5.90 -4.76 -19.27
CA ILE A 122 5.96 -3.98 -20.50
C ILE A 122 4.61 -4.09 -21.21
N LYS A 123 3.95 -2.95 -21.39
CA LYS A 123 2.68 -2.85 -22.12
C LYS A 123 2.82 -1.73 -23.15
N ASP A 124 2.57 -2.06 -24.42
CA ASP A 124 2.67 -1.12 -25.55
C ASP A 124 4.04 -0.41 -25.62
N GLY A 125 5.12 -1.17 -25.37
CA GLY A 125 6.50 -0.66 -25.37
C GLY A 125 6.88 0.20 -24.15
N GLN A 126 5.98 0.35 -23.17
CA GLN A 126 6.20 1.17 -21.98
C GLN A 126 6.24 0.31 -20.71
N LYS A 127 7.14 0.64 -19.78
CA LYS A 127 7.17 0.03 -18.45
C LYS A 127 6.00 0.57 -17.62
N ARG A 128 5.12 -0.31 -17.19
CA ARG A 128 3.90 -0.01 -16.42
C ARG A 128 3.89 -0.80 -15.12
N THR A 129 3.33 -0.22 -14.07
CA THR A 129 3.02 -0.96 -12.84
C THR A 129 1.78 -1.82 -13.06
N TRP A 130 1.68 -2.91 -12.31
CA TRP A 130 0.46 -3.67 -12.15
C TRP A 130 0.28 -3.99 -10.67
N THR A 131 -0.97 -4.08 -10.24
CA THR A 131 -1.31 -4.57 -8.90
C THR A 131 -2.54 -5.47 -8.97
N ARG A 132 -2.48 -6.60 -8.29
CA ARG A 132 -3.60 -7.53 -8.10
C ARG A 132 -3.90 -7.66 -6.61
N PHE A 133 -5.17 -7.50 -6.27
CA PHE A 133 -5.65 -7.72 -4.91
C PHE A 133 -6.28 -9.09 -4.74
N SER A 134 -6.05 -9.70 -3.58
CA SER A 134 -6.80 -10.86 -3.11
C SER A 134 -7.25 -10.63 -1.67
N ASN A 135 -8.55 -10.80 -1.42
CA ASN A 135 -9.05 -10.86 -0.04
C ASN A 135 -8.59 -12.17 0.59
N ALA A 136 -8.34 -12.17 1.89
CA ALA A 136 -7.90 -13.35 2.60
C ALA A 136 -8.47 -13.41 4.03
N SER A 137 -8.44 -14.62 4.60
CA SER A 137 -8.65 -14.85 6.03
C SER A 137 -7.39 -15.38 6.70
N ILE A 138 -7.19 -15.06 7.97
CA ILE A 138 -6.05 -15.50 8.77
C ILE A 138 -6.37 -16.81 9.48
N ASP A 139 -5.46 -17.79 9.43
CA ASP A 139 -5.47 -19.06 10.18
C ASP A 139 -6.79 -19.83 10.13
N ARG A 140 -7.41 -19.84 8.94
CA ARG A 140 -8.64 -20.59 8.64
C ARG A 140 -9.83 -20.17 9.50
N ARG A 141 -9.90 -18.89 9.90
CA ARG A 141 -11.12 -18.35 10.50
C ARG A 141 -12.25 -18.42 9.47
N ASN A 142 -13.27 -19.22 9.79
CA ASN A 142 -14.48 -19.32 8.99
C ASN A 142 -15.27 -18.00 9.07
N ASP A 143 -16.08 -17.71 8.05
CA ASP A 143 -17.03 -16.59 8.02
C ASP A 143 -16.42 -15.17 8.09
N VAL A 144 -15.14 -15.03 7.74
CA VAL A 144 -14.48 -13.72 7.62
C VAL A 144 -15.02 -12.99 6.39
N VAL A 145 -15.75 -11.90 6.62
CA VAL A 145 -16.23 -11.01 5.56
C VAL A 145 -15.07 -10.12 5.10
N PRO A 146 -14.76 -10.04 3.79
CA PRO A 146 -13.73 -9.15 3.27
C PRO A 146 -13.94 -7.67 3.64
N PHE A 147 -12.85 -6.89 3.63
CA PHE A 147 -12.98 -5.43 3.74
C PHE A 147 -13.84 -4.88 2.60
N ALA A 148 -14.89 -4.15 2.96
CA ALA A 148 -15.87 -3.65 2.00
C ALA A 148 -15.38 -2.36 1.30
N PRO A 149 -15.73 -2.16 0.02
CA PRO A 149 -15.61 -0.84 -0.62
C PRO A 149 -16.34 0.22 0.19
N THR A 150 -15.87 1.47 0.13
CA THR A 150 -16.48 2.57 0.86
C THR A 150 -16.61 3.83 0.02
N THR A 151 -17.62 4.64 0.34
CA THR A 151 -17.80 6.00 -0.17
C THR A 151 -17.43 7.06 0.86
N ASP A 152 -16.96 6.67 2.04
CA ASP A 152 -16.75 7.56 3.19
C ASP A 152 -15.75 8.69 2.89
N LEU A 153 -14.83 8.50 1.94
CA LEU A 153 -13.83 9.50 1.53
C LEU A 153 -14.32 10.44 0.42
N ILE A 154 -15.34 10.08 -0.35
CA ILE A 154 -15.79 10.84 -1.52
C ILE A 154 -16.20 12.26 -1.12
N GLY A 155 -15.73 13.26 -1.88
CA GLY A 155 -15.94 14.67 -1.62
C GLY A 155 -15.00 15.27 -0.57
N LYS A 156 -14.16 14.47 0.09
CA LYS A 156 -13.11 15.01 0.97
C LYS A 156 -11.97 15.61 0.16
N HIS A 157 -11.43 16.68 0.72
CA HIS A 157 -10.20 17.33 0.30
C HIS A 157 -9.26 17.32 1.50
N ILE A 158 -8.20 16.52 1.43
CA ILE A 158 -7.33 16.20 2.58
C ILE A 158 -5.90 16.59 2.25
N LEU A 159 -5.28 17.35 3.16
CA LEU A 159 -3.86 17.67 3.15
C LEU A 159 -3.06 16.57 3.86
N TYR A 160 -2.12 15.97 3.14
CA TYR A 160 -1.11 15.04 3.64
C TYR A 160 0.24 15.74 3.70
N ARG A 161 0.79 15.89 4.91
CA ARG A 161 2.15 16.40 5.15
C ARG A 161 3.07 15.23 5.48
N TYR A 162 3.84 14.79 4.49
CA TYR A 162 4.76 13.66 4.62
C TYR A 162 6.05 14.05 5.37
N THR A 163 6.50 15.28 5.16
CA THR A 163 7.66 15.88 5.85
C THR A 163 7.39 17.40 5.99
N PRO A 164 8.24 18.17 6.67
CA PRO A 164 8.20 19.64 6.60
C PRO A 164 8.40 20.19 5.18
N ARG A 165 9.05 19.43 4.28
CA ARG A 165 9.30 19.79 2.87
C ARG A 165 8.15 19.36 1.95
N ASP A 166 7.59 18.18 2.16
CA ASP A 166 6.75 17.47 1.20
C ASP A 166 5.29 17.42 1.67
N ALA A 167 4.40 18.02 0.90
CA ALA A 167 2.98 18.08 1.19
C ALA A 167 2.13 17.95 -0.09
N TYR A 168 1.10 17.11 0.00
CA TYR A 168 0.17 16.84 -1.09
C TYR A 168 -1.26 17.03 -0.59
N GLU A 169 -2.15 17.42 -1.48
CA GLU A 169 -3.58 17.32 -1.24
C GLU A 169 -4.19 16.24 -2.10
N HIS A 170 -5.11 15.47 -1.53
CA HIS A 170 -5.96 14.54 -2.28
C HIS A 170 -7.41 15.03 -2.28
N ILE A 171 -8.05 14.94 -3.43
CA ILE A 171 -9.47 15.19 -3.64
C ILE A 171 -10.10 13.89 -4.12
N TYR A 172 -10.97 13.30 -3.31
CA TYR A 172 -11.61 12.02 -3.63
C TYR A 172 -12.87 12.25 -4.45
N LEU A 173 -12.79 12.03 -5.77
CA LEU A 173 -13.83 12.45 -6.71
C LEU A 173 -15.03 11.51 -6.72
N ASN A 174 -14.77 10.20 -6.78
CA ASN A 174 -15.79 9.16 -6.85
C ASN A 174 -15.19 7.81 -6.38
N GLN A 175 -15.91 6.70 -6.57
CA GLN A 175 -15.50 5.38 -6.09
C GLN A 175 -14.21 4.82 -6.73
N GLY A 176 -13.79 5.37 -7.87
CA GLY A 176 -12.70 4.81 -8.65
C GLY A 176 -11.63 5.81 -9.07
N THR A 177 -11.74 7.10 -8.73
CA THR A 177 -10.69 8.09 -9.02
C THR A 177 -10.51 9.12 -7.91
N LEU A 178 -9.25 9.54 -7.74
CA LEU A 178 -8.86 10.69 -6.92
C LEU A 178 -7.98 11.63 -7.74
N THR A 179 -7.97 12.90 -7.39
CA THR A 179 -6.95 13.85 -7.85
C THR A 179 -5.94 14.09 -6.73
N TRP A 180 -4.66 14.04 -7.04
CA TRP A 180 -3.59 14.50 -6.15
C TRP A 180 -2.97 15.78 -6.69
N HIS A 181 -2.45 16.63 -5.80
CA HIS A 181 -1.71 17.83 -6.17
C HIS A 181 -0.59 18.07 -5.14
N CYS A 182 0.64 18.21 -5.63
CA CYS A 182 1.81 18.49 -4.80
C CYS A 182 1.89 19.98 -4.46
N LEU A 183 1.65 20.33 -3.20
CA LEU A 183 1.71 21.71 -2.71
C LEU A 183 3.14 22.16 -2.39
N SER A 184 3.99 21.22 -1.98
CA SER A 184 5.41 21.45 -1.72
C SER A 184 6.19 20.13 -1.83
N GLY A 185 7.45 20.21 -2.25
CA GLY A 185 8.33 19.05 -2.44
C GLY A 185 8.89 18.96 -3.84
N THR A 186 9.47 17.79 -4.18
CA THR A 186 10.07 17.51 -5.49
C THR A 186 9.10 17.76 -6.65
N GLU A 187 7.82 17.45 -6.45
CA GLU A 187 6.77 17.54 -7.48
C GLU A 187 5.95 18.83 -7.41
N LYS A 188 6.40 19.87 -6.70
CA LYS A 188 5.60 21.09 -6.43
C LYS A 188 4.90 21.63 -7.69
N GLY A 189 3.58 21.74 -7.62
CA GLY A 189 2.71 22.22 -8.69
C GLY A 189 2.23 21.15 -9.67
N LEU A 190 2.75 19.92 -9.60
CA LEU A 190 2.24 18.79 -10.37
C LEU A 190 0.96 18.24 -9.75
N ALA A 191 0.08 17.74 -10.61
CA ALA A 191 -1.19 17.13 -10.24
C ALA A 191 -1.63 16.14 -11.31
N ASP A 192 -2.33 15.08 -10.90
CA ASP A 192 -3.00 14.16 -11.81
C ASP A 192 -4.27 13.58 -11.18
N THR A 193 -5.12 12.99 -12.02
CA THR A 193 -6.26 12.18 -11.60
C THR A 193 -6.02 10.72 -11.96
N GLU A 194 -5.94 9.87 -10.93
CA GLU A 194 -5.57 8.47 -11.08
C GLU A 194 -6.68 7.52 -10.61
N PRO A 195 -6.73 6.30 -11.14
CA PRO A 195 -7.58 5.24 -10.61
C PRO A 195 -7.24 4.99 -9.13
N CYS A 196 -8.27 4.77 -8.31
CA CYS A 196 -8.07 4.40 -6.92
C CYS A 196 -9.06 3.32 -6.45
N LYS A 197 -8.74 2.72 -5.31
CA LYS A 197 -9.55 1.74 -4.59
C LYS A 197 -9.60 2.14 -3.12
N MET A 198 -10.82 2.24 -2.59
CA MET A 198 -11.07 2.63 -1.21
C MET A 198 -11.79 1.50 -0.48
N LEU A 199 -11.18 0.94 0.56
CA LEU A 199 -11.80 -0.06 1.44
C LEU A 199 -11.92 0.46 2.87
N LYS A 200 -13.01 0.11 3.55
CA LYS A 200 -13.17 0.38 4.98
C LYS A 200 -12.53 -0.75 5.79
N LEU A 201 -11.48 -0.41 6.53
CA LEU A 201 -10.78 -1.35 7.40
C LEU A 201 -11.42 -1.38 8.79
N ASP A 202 -11.83 -0.21 9.29
CA ASP A 202 -12.50 -0.03 10.58
C ASP A 202 -13.15 1.38 10.61
N GLU A 203 -13.79 1.76 11.72
CA GLU A 203 -14.37 3.09 11.90
C GLU A 203 -13.30 4.17 11.71
N LYS A 204 -13.48 5.01 10.69
CA LYS A 204 -12.53 6.05 10.28
C LYS A 204 -11.11 5.53 9.99
N LEU A 205 -10.98 4.27 9.55
CA LEU A 205 -9.74 3.69 9.06
C LEU A 205 -9.99 3.08 7.68
N TYR A 206 -9.20 3.52 6.71
CA TYR A 206 -9.41 3.18 5.31
C TYR A 206 -8.11 2.71 4.68
N LEU A 207 -8.21 1.75 3.77
CA LEU A 207 -7.17 1.47 2.81
C LEU A 207 -7.47 2.29 1.55
N LEU A 208 -6.48 3.08 1.13
CA LEU A 208 -6.45 3.73 -0.16
C LEU A 208 -5.33 3.08 -0.98
N PHE A 209 -5.65 2.66 -2.19
CA PHE A 209 -4.70 2.24 -3.21
C PHE A 209 -4.97 3.03 -4.49
#